data_AF-A0A1U7W7E1-F1
#
_entry.id   AF-A0A1U7W7E1-F1
#
_cell.length_a   1.000
_cell.length_b   1.000
_cell.length_c   1.000
_cell.angle_alpha   90.00
_cell.angle_beta   90.00
_cell.angle_gamma   90.00
#
_symmetry.space_group_name_H-M   'P 1'
#
loop_
_entity.id
_entity.type
_entity.pdbx_description
1 polymer ?
#
loop_
_entity_poly.entity_id
_entity_poly.type
_entity_poly.pdbx_seq_one_letter_code
_entity_poly.pdbx_strand_id
1 'polypeptide(L)'
;MREEDVNLDAVRARFSNVLKRHSELAERLSRDSDKSIFERLQREFEAARASQTQELSLEGEQWNDGLLATIRERVHMEAERKAMQMPGDTTQLPNPFHEKITYKVGNKFICCLDGARIGIQYETSFAGESCDLYHCVLESKSFLEKMTVLEHTVPFFLPIREAENEFLSSNAIKFIDHVGDLLQAYVDRREQVRLIKELYGNQIGELYHSLPYHMIEFVLEDFDSKVTVSLRYADLISTLPSGVSVLAWPMHQSKRSSDTIPSSQKGNGVGSHPIPALLTYAEDALRTMSLPEAYAEIVLNLPQALQDMFEHTSST
;
A
#
# COMPACT_ATOMS: atom_id res chain seq x y z
N MET A 1 -7.25 -10.01 37.34
CA MET A 1 -6.09 -9.11 37.58
C MET A 1 -4.79 -9.68 36.98
N ARG A 2 -4.11 -10.70 37.55
CA ARG A 2 -2.81 -11.17 36.96
C ARG A 2 -2.88 -11.80 35.56
N GLU A 3 -3.96 -12.48 35.18
CA GLU A 3 -4.05 -13.13 33.85
C GLU A 3 -4.34 -12.14 32.71
N GLU A 4 -5.10 -11.07 32.98
CA GLU A 4 -5.42 -10.03 31.99
C GLU A 4 -4.20 -9.15 31.70
N ASP A 5 -3.42 -8.79 32.72
CA ASP A 5 -2.17 -8.03 32.57
C ASP A 5 -1.13 -8.82 31.76
N VAL A 6 -0.99 -10.13 32.02
CA VAL A 6 -0.10 -11.01 31.25
C VAL A 6 -0.55 -11.10 29.78
N ASN A 7 -1.86 -11.07 29.52
CA ASN A 7 -2.39 -11.08 28.17
C ASN A 7 -2.09 -9.75 27.45
N LEU A 8 -2.29 -8.61 28.12
CA LEU A 8 -2.03 -7.28 27.56
C LEU A 8 -0.55 -7.04 27.25
N ASP A 9 0.35 -7.48 28.13
CA ASP A 9 1.80 -7.39 27.88
C ASP A 9 2.22 -8.32 26.73
N ALA A 10 1.65 -9.52 26.66
CA ALA A 10 1.86 -10.41 25.51
C ALA A 10 1.32 -9.80 24.22
N VAL A 11 0.21 -9.07 24.26
CA VAL A 11 -0.35 -8.34 23.11
C VAL A 11 0.59 -7.22 22.68
N ARG A 12 1.05 -6.36 23.60
CA ARG A 12 2.02 -5.28 23.33
C ARG A 12 3.34 -5.81 22.75
N ALA A 13 3.91 -6.85 23.36
CA ALA A 13 5.15 -7.46 22.90
C ALA A 13 5.01 -8.13 21.53
N ARG A 14 3.86 -8.78 21.25
CA ARG A 14 3.56 -9.32 19.92
C ARG A 14 3.50 -8.22 18.88
N PHE A 15 2.84 -7.10 19.17
CA PHE A 15 2.74 -5.97 18.24
C PHE A 15 4.09 -5.31 17.94
N SER A 16 4.90 -5.00 18.97
CA SER A 16 6.23 -4.44 18.76
C SER A 16 7.12 -5.38 17.93
N ASN A 17 7.02 -6.69 18.14
CA ASN A 17 7.75 -7.66 17.33
C ASN A 17 7.29 -7.68 15.87
N VAL A 18 5.98 -7.52 15.61
CA VAL A 18 5.44 -7.43 14.24
C VAL A 18 5.97 -6.19 13.53
N LEU A 19 5.92 -5.01 14.16
CA LEU A 19 6.46 -3.77 13.59
C LEU A 19 7.95 -3.89 13.28
N LYS A 20 8.73 -4.46 14.20
CA LYS A 20 10.17 -4.70 13.99
C LYS A 20 10.44 -5.59 12.78
N ARG A 21 9.71 -6.71 12.65
CA ARG A 21 9.82 -7.61 11.49
C ARG A 21 9.44 -6.92 10.19
N HIS A 22 8.41 -6.07 10.20
CA HIS A 22 8.04 -5.29 9.03
C HIS A 22 9.12 -4.29 8.63
N SER A 23 9.76 -3.62 9.59
CA SER A 23 10.89 -2.71 9.32
C SER A 23 12.09 -3.46 8.75
N GLU A 24 12.49 -4.59 9.35
CA GLU A 24 13.56 -5.44 8.84
C GLU A 24 13.26 -5.96 7.42
N LEU A 25 12.00 -6.33 7.15
CA LEU A 25 11.56 -6.75 5.82
C LEU A 25 11.62 -5.60 4.81
N ALA A 26 11.19 -4.40 5.20
CA ALA A 26 11.28 -3.20 4.37
C ALA A 26 12.74 -2.91 3.94
N GLU A 27 13.68 -2.99 4.89
CA GLU A 27 15.10 -2.80 4.59
C GLU A 27 15.64 -3.88 3.65
N ARG A 28 15.26 -5.14 3.85
CA ARG A 28 15.71 -6.25 2.99
C ARG A 28 15.20 -6.11 1.56
N LEU A 29 13.92 -5.78 1.38
CA LEU A 29 13.32 -5.57 0.06
C LEU A 29 13.96 -4.38 -0.67
N SER A 30 14.46 -3.39 0.08
CA SER A 30 15.19 -2.27 -0.52
C SER A 30 16.57 -2.64 -1.10
N ARG A 31 17.15 -3.78 -0.71
CA ARG A 31 18.57 -4.09 -0.97
C ARG A 31 18.88 -5.09 -2.08
N ASP A 32 18.12 -6.19 -2.26
CA ASP A 32 18.73 -7.39 -2.89
C ASP A 32 18.12 -7.95 -4.20
N SER A 33 16.92 -7.58 -4.65
CA SER A 33 16.38 -8.08 -5.94
C SER A 33 15.36 -7.17 -6.60
N ASP A 34 14.40 -6.67 -5.82
CA ASP A 34 13.24 -5.95 -6.35
C ASP A 34 13.64 -4.60 -6.93
N LYS A 35 14.67 -3.98 -6.35
CA LYS A 35 15.29 -2.78 -6.88
C LYS A 35 15.86 -2.99 -8.28
N SER A 36 16.48 -4.14 -8.54
CA SER A 36 17.03 -4.45 -9.87
C SER A 36 15.95 -4.69 -10.92
N ILE A 37 14.84 -5.33 -10.53
CA ILE A 37 13.67 -5.53 -11.40
C ILE A 37 13.02 -4.18 -11.71
N PHE A 38 12.79 -3.36 -10.68
CA PHE A 38 12.23 -2.02 -10.83
C PHE A 38 13.08 -1.17 -11.78
N GLU A 39 14.38 -1.03 -11.52
CA GLU A 39 15.26 -0.21 -12.36
C GLU A 39 15.35 -0.72 -13.81
N ARG A 40 15.29 -2.04 -14.01
CA ARG A 40 15.28 -2.63 -15.36
C ARG A 40 13.95 -2.35 -16.07
N LEU A 41 12.81 -2.61 -15.43
CA LEU A 41 11.50 -2.37 -16.02
C LEU A 41 11.30 -0.87 -16.28
N GLN A 42 11.64 0.00 -15.34
CA GLN A 42 11.60 1.45 -15.53
C GLN A 42 12.34 1.87 -16.81
N ARG A 43 13.59 1.41 -16.99
CA ARG A 43 14.38 1.68 -18.21
C ARG A 43 13.74 1.12 -19.47
N GLU A 44 13.14 -0.05 -19.39
CA GLU A 44 12.48 -0.69 -20.53
C GLU A 44 11.23 0.10 -20.97
N PHE A 45 10.41 0.55 -20.02
CA PHE A 45 9.24 1.38 -20.29
C PHE A 45 9.61 2.78 -20.77
N GLU A 46 10.66 3.40 -20.20
CA GLU A 46 11.21 4.66 -20.69
C GLU A 46 11.72 4.55 -22.14
N ALA A 47 12.42 3.45 -22.47
CA ALA A 47 12.87 3.20 -23.84
C ALA A 47 11.69 2.97 -24.80
N ALA A 48 10.67 2.22 -24.36
CA ALA A 48 9.45 2.02 -25.13
C ALA A 48 8.77 3.37 -25.42
N ARG A 49 8.59 4.21 -24.38
CA ARG A 49 8.01 5.55 -24.47
C ARG A 49 8.84 6.49 -25.35
N ALA A 50 10.17 6.49 -25.23
CA ALA A 50 11.06 7.32 -26.05
C ALA A 50 11.04 6.89 -27.52
N SER A 51 10.78 5.62 -27.80
CA SER A 51 10.68 5.08 -29.15
C SER A 51 9.26 5.11 -29.73
N GLN A 52 8.26 5.53 -28.95
CA GLN A 52 6.87 5.56 -29.40
C GLN A 52 6.69 6.58 -30.53
N THR A 53 5.88 6.22 -31.52
CA THR A 53 5.54 7.10 -32.64
C THR A 53 4.14 7.68 -32.49
N GLN A 54 3.28 7.04 -31.71
CA GLN A 54 1.91 7.45 -31.47
C GLN A 54 1.48 7.12 -30.05
N GLU A 55 0.70 8.03 -29.44
CA GLU A 55 0.00 7.82 -28.19
C GLU A 55 -1.51 7.94 -28.44
N LEU A 56 -2.27 6.91 -28.06
CA LEU A 56 -3.72 6.87 -28.23
C LEU A 56 -4.39 6.87 -26.85
N SER A 57 -5.08 7.96 -26.54
CA SER A 57 -5.97 8.02 -25.37
C SER A 57 -7.25 7.27 -25.66
N LEU A 58 -7.59 6.31 -24.80
CA LEU A 58 -8.75 5.45 -24.92
C LEU A 58 -9.77 5.80 -23.83
N GLU A 59 -11.03 5.92 -24.24
CA GLU A 59 -12.15 6.25 -23.36
C GLU A 59 -13.27 5.21 -23.47
N GLY A 60 -13.89 4.90 -22.33
CA GLY A 60 -15.05 4.02 -22.25
C GLY A 60 -14.84 2.67 -22.95
N GLU A 61 -15.71 2.36 -23.90
CA GLU A 61 -15.74 1.07 -24.60
C GLU A 61 -14.57 0.83 -25.56
N GLN A 62 -13.71 1.83 -25.82
CA GLN A 62 -12.51 1.66 -26.65
C GLN A 62 -11.49 0.71 -26.02
N TRP A 63 -11.47 0.63 -24.68
CA TRP A 63 -10.71 -0.35 -23.94
C TRP A 63 -11.53 -1.65 -23.82
N ASN A 64 -11.32 -2.57 -24.76
CA ASN A 64 -12.07 -3.83 -24.87
C ASN A 64 -11.19 -4.99 -25.35
N ASP A 65 -11.70 -6.22 -25.19
CA ASP A 65 -10.94 -7.45 -25.47
C ASP A 65 -10.42 -7.53 -26.91
N GLY A 66 -11.14 -6.92 -27.87
CA GLY A 66 -10.72 -6.84 -29.27
C GLY A 66 -9.47 -5.97 -29.47
N LEU A 67 -9.39 -4.86 -28.75
CA LEU A 67 -8.18 -4.04 -28.75
C LEU A 67 -7.01 -4.81 -28.11
N LEU A 68 -7.22 -5.44 -26.96
CA LEU A 68 -6.17 -6.21 -26.31
C LEU A 68 -5.67 -7.37 -27.18
N ALA A 69 -6.57 -8.04 -27.91
CA ALA A 69 -6.21 -9.05 -28.90
C ALA A 69 -5.35 -8.47 -30.03
N THR A 70 -5.66 -7.25 -30.49
CA THR A 70 -4.86 -6.54 -31.50
C THR A 70 -3.45 -6.22 -30.98
N ILE A 71 -3.33 -5.75 -29.74
CA ILE A 71 -2.04 -5.48 -29.09
C ILE A 71 -1.24 -6.79 -28.99
N ARG A 72 -1.91 -7.87 -28.56
CA ARG A 72 -1.31 -9.19 -28.46
C ARG A 72 -0.79 -9.72 -29.80
N GLU A 73 -1.58 -9.61 -30.86
CA GLU A 73 -1.19 -10.02 -32.20
C GLU A 73 0.07 -9.26 -32.66
N ARG A 74 0.12 -7.96 -32.42
CA ARG A 74 1.29 -7.12 -32.78
C ARG A 74 2.57 -7.56 -32.09
N VAL A 75 2.55 -7.82 -30.78
CA VAL A 75 3.76 -8.25 -30.06
C VAL A 75 4.26 -9.61 -30.54
N HIS A 76 3.36 -10.51 -30.94
CA HIS A 76 3.71 -11.81 -31.52
C HIS A 76 4.28 -11.68 -32.93
N MET A 77 3.63 -10.93 -33.82
CA MET A 77 4.15 -10.67 -35.16
C MET A 77 5.52 -9.98 -35.13
N GLU A 78 5.74 -9.07 -34.17
CA GLU A 78 7.04 -8.41 -33.96
C GLU A 78 8.11 -9.42 -33.54
N ALA A 79 7.80 -10.29 -32.58
CA ALA A 79 8.72 -11.31 -32.09
C ALA A 79 9.08 -12.33 -33.17
N GLU A 80 8.10 -12.85 -33.90
CA GLU A 80 8.32 -13.80 -35.00
C GLU A 80 9.18 -13.18 -36.10
N ARG A 81 8.90 -11.93 -36.47
CA ARG A 81 9.69 -11.23 -37.49
C ARG A 81 11.12 -10.98 -37.04
N LYS A 82 11.36 -10.61 -35.77
CA LYS A 82 12.72 -10.48 -35.22
C LYS A 82 13.43 -11.82 -35.19
N ALA A 83 12.72 -12.93 -34.93
CA ALA A 83 13.30 -14.27 -34.96
C ALA A 83 13.64 -14.75 -36.40
N MET A 84 12.91 -14.30 -37.42
CA MET A 84 13.19 -14.59 -38.83
C MET A 84 14.32 -13.74 -39.43
N GLN A 85 14.72 -12.65 -38.78
CA GLN A 85 15.86 -11.82 -39.21
C GLN A 85 17.17 -12.53 -38.89
N MET A 86 17.96 -12.83 -39.92
CA MET A 86 19.26 -13.48 -39.76
C MET A 86 20.26 -12.52 -39.09
N PRO A 87 21.09 -12.99 -38.14
CA PRO A 87 22.13 -12.16 -37.54
C PRO A 87 23.17 -11.78 -38.61
N GLY A 88 23.13 -10.52 -39.05
CA GLY A 88 24.07 -9.96 -40.02
C GLY A 88 23.44 -9.29 -41.25
N ASP A 89 22.13 -9.35 -41.43
CA ASP A 89 21.46 -8.66 -42.54
C ASP A 89 21.06 -7.23 -42.12
N THR A 90 21.95 -6.27 -42.40
CA THR A 90 21.80 -4.84 -42.09
C THR A 90 20.93 -4.08 -43.10
N THR A 91 20.20 -4.78 -43.96
CA THR A 91 19.26 -4.14 -44.90
C THR A 91 17.99 -3.68 -44.15
N GLN A 92 18.12 -2.61 -43.37
CA GLN A 92 16.99 -1.84 -42.84
C GLN A 92 16.23 -1.18 -44.00
N LEU A 93 15.34 -1.92 -44.66
CA LEU A 93 14.27 -1.30 -45.41
C LEU A 93 13.33 -0.64 -44.37
N PRO A 94 13.09 0.69 -44.44
CA PRO A 94 12.13 1.35 -43.56
C PRO A 94 10.74 0.88 -43.96
N ASN A 95 10.21 -0.10 -43.24
CA ASN A 95 8.88 -0.61 -43.48
C ASN A 95 7.84 0.31 -42.81
N PRO A 96 6.75 0.73 -43.47
CA PRO A 96 5.80 1.71 -42.94
C PRO A 96 4.96 1.23 -41.74
N PHE A 97 5.22 0.03 -41.20
CA PHE A 97 4.51 -0.59 -40.07
C PHE A 97 5.24 -0.45 -38.73
N HIS A 98 6.25 0.43 -38.63
CA HIS A 98 6.98 0.72 -37.39
C HIS A 98 6.23 1.62 -36.42
N GLU A 99 4.89 1.64 -36.45
CA GLU A 99 4.12 2.47 -35.54
C GLU A 99 4.16 1.84 -34.15
N LYS A 100 5.02 2.40 -33.30
CA LYS A 100 5.10 2.04 -31.89
C LYS A 100 4.02 2.83 -31.16
N ILE A 101 2.88 2.19 -31.02
CA ILE A 101 1.69 2.77 -30.38
C ILE A 101 1.74 2.48 -28.88
N THR A 102 1.62 3.54 -28.09
CA THR A 102 1.31 3.46 -26.65
C THR A 102 -0.16 3.81 -26.46
N TYR A 103 -0.88 2.98 -25.71
CA TYR A 103 -2.29 3.19 -25.41
C TYR A 103 -2.42 3.72 -23.99
N LYS A 104 -3.12 4.84 -23.81
CA LYS A 104 -3.39 5.42 -22.50
C LYS A 104 -4.85 5.18 -22.12
N VAL A 105 -5.08 4.46 -21.02
CA VAL A 105 -6.41 4.18 -20.46
C VAL A 105 -6.45 4.72 -19.04
N GLY A 106 -7.06 5.89 -18.85
CA GLY A 106 -7.02 6.59 -17.55
C GLY A 106 -5.59 6.84 -17.10
N ASN A 107 -5.19 6.22 -15.99
CA ASN A 107 -3.85 6.29 -15.39
C ASN A 107 -2.92 5.14 -15.80
N LYS A 108 -3.27 4.38 -16.85
CA LYS A 108 -2.53 3.20 -17.30
C LYS A 108 -1.97 3.43 -18.71
N PHE A 109 -0.73 3.04 -18.93
CA PHE A 109 -0.08 3.07 -20.24
C PHE A 109 0.25 1.64 -20.66
N ILE A 110 -0.26 1.23 -21.82
CA ILE A 110 -0.06 -0.10 -22.39
C ILE A 110 0.81 0.03 -23.64
N CYS A 111 1.93 -0.68 -23.67
CA CYS A 111 2.88 -0.65 -24.78
C CYS A 111 3.33 -2.05 -25.19
N CYS A 112 3.78 -2.17 -26.44
CA CYS A 112 4.43 -3.37 -26.94
C CYS A 112 5.89 -3.39 -26.49
N LEU A 113 6.31 -4.46 -25.81
CA LEU A 113 7.69 -4.68 -25.40
C LEU A 113 8.34 -5.77 -26.27
N ASP A 114 9.67 -5.86 -26.22
CA ASP A 114 10.42 -6.84 -27.01
C ASP A 114 10.13 -8.28 -26.57
N GLY A 115 10.00 -9.21 -27.52
CA GLY A 115 9.86 -10.65 -27.23
C GLY A 115 8.44 -11.11 -26.86
N ALA A 116 7.42 -10.70 -27.62
CA ALA A 116 6.02 -11.08 -27.42
C ALA A 116 5.45 -10.67 -26.04
N ARG A 117 5.94 -9.54 -25.50
CA ARG A 117 5.57 -9.01 -24.18
C ARG A 117 4.68 -7.77 -24.31
N ILE A 118 3.68 -7.68 -23.44
CA ILE A 118 2.82 -6.49 -23.27
C ILE A 118 3.22 -5.83 -21.96
N GLY A 119 3.66 -4.58 -22.03
CA GLY A 119 3.97 -3.76 -20.86
C GLY A 119 2.76 -2.95 -20.42
N ILE A 120 2.48 -2.95 -19.13
CA ILE A 120 1.52 -2.05 -18.48
C ILE A 120 2.26 -1.22 -17.42
N GLN A 121 2.22 0.10 -17.55
CA GLN A 121 2.65 1.04 -16.53
C GLN A 121 1.42 1.66 -15.87
N TYR A 122 1.38 1.61 -14.55
CA TYR A 122 0.35 2.23 -13.71
C TYR A 122 0.92 3.50 -13.10
N GLU A 123 0.30 4.65 -13.38
CA GLU A 123 0.58 5.91 -12.72
C GLU A 123 -0.39 6.06 -11.54
N THR A 124 0.12 6.21 -10.33
CA THR A 124 -0.73 6.48 -9.16
C THR A 124 -0.72 7.96 -8.83
N SER A 125 -1.79 8.45 -8.21
CA SER A 125 -1.89 9.86 -7.81
C SER A 125 -2.64 10.03 -6.51
N PHE A 126 -2.32 11.06 -5.74
CA PHE A 126 -3.05 11.42 -4.53
C PHE A 126 -3.32 12.92 -4.53
N ALA A 127 -4.58 13.32 -4.28
CA ALA A 127 -5.00 14.72 -4.32
C ALA A 127 -4.60 15.49 -5.60
N GLY A 128 -4.52 14.79 -6.74
CA GLY A 128 -4.14 15.37 -8.03
C GLY A 128 -2.63 15.42 -8.31
N GLU A 129 -1.80 15.03 -7.35
CA GLU A 129 -0.35 14.94 -7.51
C GLU A 129 0.09 13.54 -7.88
N SER A 130 1.06 13.41 -8.79
CA SER A 130 1.62 12.11 -9.17
C SER A 130 2.43 11.49 -8.02
N CYS A 131 2.23 10.20 -7.79
CA CYS A 131 2.96 9.41 -6.81
C CYS A 131 3.94 8.47 -7.51
N ASP A 132 3.84 7.16 -7.30
CA ASP A 132 4.77 6.18 -7.87
C ASP A 132 4.26 5.58 -9.18
N LEU A 133 5.22 5.09 -9.94
CA LEU A 133 5.01 4.24 -11.11
C LEU A 133 5.15 2.78 -10.73
N TYR A 134 4.20 1.96 -11.19
CA TYR A 134 4.29 0.51 -11.09
C TYR A 134 4.22 -0.12 -12.46
N HIS A 135 4.87 -1.27 -12.63
CA HIS A 135 4.96 -1.95 -13.91
C HIS A 135 4.45 -3.38 -13.76
N CYS A 136 3.78 -3.87 -14.79
CA CYS A 136 3.40 -5.26 -14.98
C CYS A 136 3.69 -5.66 -16.42
N VAL A 137 4.32 -6.81 -16.61
CA VAL A 137 4.64 -7.36 -17.92
C VAL A 137 3.89 -8.66 -18.10
N LEU A 138 3.04 -8.68 -19.12
CA LEU A 138 2.31 -9.87 -19.54
C LEU A 138 3.05 -10.54 -20.69
N GLU A 139 3.10 -11.86 -20.66
CA GLU A 139 3.64 -12.69 -21.74
C GLU A 139 2.61 -13.74 -22.14
N SER A 140 2.65 -14.15 -23.40
CA SER A 140 2.08 -15.42 -23.84
C SER A 140 3.05 -16.08 -24.80
N LYS A 141 3.32 -17.38 -24.65
CA LYS A 141 4.30 -18.07 -25.51
C LYS A 141 3.82 -18.24 -26.95
N SER A 142 2.51 -18.25 -27.15
CA SER A 142 1.87 -18.20 -28.46
C SER A 142 0.56 -17.45 -28.36
N PHE A 143 -0.02 -17.07 -29.50
CA PHE A 143 -1.33 -16.41 -29.56
C PHE A 143 -2.47 -17.27 -28.97
N LEU A 144 -2.32 -18.61 -29.00
CA LEU A 144 -3.34 -19.56 -28.52
C LEU A 144 -3.18 -19.91 -27.04
N GLU A 145 -2.02 -19.67 -26.45
CA GLU A 145 -1.79 -19.95 -25.04
C GLU A 145 -2.44 -18.91 -24.12
N LYS A 146 -2.55 -19.22 -22.83
CA LYS A 146 -3.00 -18.21 -21.86
C LYS A 146 -1.92 -17.15 -21.65
N MET A 147 -2.33 -15.91 -21.39
CA MET A 147 -1.40 -14.90 -20.88
C MET A 147 -1.03 -15.21 -19.42
N THR A 148 0.19 -14.83 -19.03
CA THR A 148 0.70 -14.95 -17.66
C THR A 148 1.47 -13.69 -17.27
N VAL A 149 1.52 -13.39 -15.98
CA VAL A 149 2.35 -12.30 -15.43
C VAL A 149 3.79 -12.78 -15.38
N LEU A 150 4.63 -12.21 -16.24
CA LEU A 150 6.05 -12.50 -16.33
C LEU A 150 6.82 -11.81 -15.19
N GLU A 151 6.70 -10.49 -15.09
CA GLU A 151 7.42 -9.65 -14.14
C GLU A 151 6.57 -8.44 -13.73
N HIS A 152 6.78 -7.92 -12.52
CA HIS A 152 6.08 -6.73 -12.03
C HIS A 152 6.86 -6.02 -10.92
N THR A 153 6.47 -4.78 -10.63
CA THR A 153 6.94 -4.01 -9.45
C THR A 153 5.86 -3.82 -8.40
N VAL A 154 4.72 -4.51 -8.55
CA VAL A 154 3.63 -4.50 -7.56
C VAL A 154 4.14 -5.00 -6.19
N PRO A 155 3.89 -4.28 -5.08
CA PRO A 155 4.32 -4.69 -3.75
C PRO A 155 3.90 -6.13 -3.41
N PHE A 156 4.80 -6.93 -2.84
CA PHE A 156 4.61 -8.36 -2.60
C PHE A 156 3.40 -8.73 -1.72
N PHE A 157 2.91 -7.78 -0.91
CA PHE A 157 1.73 -7.97 -0.06
C PHE A 157 0.41 -7.68 -0.78
N LEU A 158 0.45 -7.18 -2.02
CA LEU A 158 -0.74 -7.05 -2.86
C LEU A 158 -0.94 -8.34 -3.68
N PRO A 159 -2.20 -8.80 -3.82
CA PRO A 159 -2.50 -10.16 -4.29
C PRO A 159 -2.52 -10.26 -5.83
N ILE A 160 -1.42 -9.92 -6.50
CA ILE A 160 -1.35 -9.96 -7.97
C ILE A 160 -1.48 -11.38 -8.52
N ARG A 161 -1.02 -12.41 -7.78
CA ARG A 161 -1.11 -13.81 -8.22
C ARG A 161 -2.53 -14.34 -8.11
N GLU A 162 -3.26 -13.93 -7.09
CA GLU A 162 -4.68 -14.20 -6.95
C GLU A 162 -5.46 -13.53 -8.08
N ALA A 163 -5.19 -12.25 -8.35
CA ALA A 163 -5.78 -11.52 -9.46
C ALA A 163 -5.46 -12.18 -10.83
N GLU A 164 -4.23 -12.64 -11.03
CA GLU A 164 -3.82 -13.38 -12.23
C GLU A 164 -4.67 -14.66 -12.40
N ASN A 165 -4.80 -15.44 -11.34
CA ASN A 165 -5.57 -16.69 -11.37
C ASN A 165 -7.07 -16.46 -11.61
N GLU A 166 -7.63 -15.41 -11.01
CA GLU A 166 -9.06 -15.10 -11.09
C GLU A 166 -9.45 -14.48 -12.44
N PHE A 167 -8.69 -13.48 -12.89
CA PHE A 167 -9.09 -12.63 -14.01
C PHE A 167 -8.33 -12.91 -15.29
N LEU A 168 -7.01 -13.13 -15.27
CA LEU A 168 -6.20 -13.06 -16.49
C LEU A 168 -6.60 -14.11 -17.55
N SER A 169 -7.04 -15.29 -17.10
CA SER A 169 -7.49 -16.37 -17.99
C SER A 169 -8.89 -16.15 -18.59
N SER A 170 -9.74 -15.37 -17.92
CA SER A 170 -11.14 -15.17 -18.30
C SER A 170 -11.37 -13.81 -18.96
N ASN A 171 -10.72 -12.77 -18.44
CA ASN A 171 -10.80 -11.40 -18.91
C ASN A 171 -9.53 -10.64 -18.48
N ALA A 172 -8.57 -10.54 -19.40
CA ALA A 172 -7.30 -9.87 -19.16
C ALA A 172 -7.44 -8.36 -18.92
N ILE A 173 -8.50 -7.73 -19.44
CA ILE A 173 -8.81 -6.32 -19.15
C ILE A 173 -9.17 -6.13 -17.68
N LYS A 174 -10.06 -6.97 -17.16
CA LYS A 174 -10.41 -6.96 -15.73
C LYS A 174 -9.18 -7.18 -14.84
N PHE A 175 -8.26 -8.05 -15.25
CA PHE A 175 -6.98 -8.20 -14.54
C PHE A 175 -6.21 -6.88 -14.52
N ILE A 176 -6.01 -6.26 -15.68
CA ILE A 176 -5.24 -5.01 -15.82
C ILE A 176 -5.87 -3.90 -14.99
N ASP A 177 -7.19 -3.73 -15.06
CA ASP A 177 -7.92 -2.72 -14.30
C ASP A 177 -7.85 -2.98 -12.80
N HIS A 178 -8.11 -4.22 -12.36
CA HIS A 178 -8.09 -4.59 -10.95
C HIS A 178 -6.72 -4.37 -10.29
N VAL A 179 -5.61 -4.69 -10.98
CA VAL A 179 -4.26 -4.39 -10.47
C VAL A 179 -4.05 -2.88 -10.31
N GLY A 180 -4.57 -2.07 -11.23
CA GLY A 180 -4.53 -0.61 -11.11
C GLY A 180 -5.29 -0.10 -9.89
N ASP A 181 -6.48 -0.65 -9.65
CA ASP A 181 -7.31 -0.28 -8.49
C ASP A 181 -6.66 -0.69 -7.16
N LEU A 182 -6.04 -1.88 -7.09
CA LEU A 182 -5.26 -2.34 -5.94
C LEU A 182 -4.11 -1.39 -5.61
N LEU A 183 -3.37 -0.96 -6.63
CA LEU A 183 -2.23 -0.05 -6.48
C LEU A 183 -2.68 1.34 -6.04
N GLN A 184 -3.76 1.86 -6.64
CA GLN A 184 -4.29 3.18 -6.29
C GLN A 184 -4.80 3.20 -4.84
N ALA A 185 -5.58 2.20 -4.42
CA ALA A 185 -6.06 2.11 -3.05
C ALA A 185 -4.92 1.96 -2.03
N TYR A 186 -3.87 1.21 -2.37
CA TYR A 186 -2.67 1.13 -1.54
C TYR A 186 -1.97 2.49 -1.40
N VAL A 187 -1.79 3.22 -2.51
CA VAL A 187 -1.17 4.55 -2.49
C VAL A 187 -2.02 5.54 -1.70
N ASP A 188 -3.34 5.54 -1.87
CA ASP A 188 -4.22 6.42 -1.08
C ASP A 188 -4.04 6.20 0.42
N ARG A 189 -4.01 4.95 0.88
CA ARG A 189 -3.81 4.61 2.31
C ARG A 189 -2.43 5.05 2.80
N ARG A 190 -1.38 4.87 2.00
CA ARG A 190 -0.04 5.34 2.34
C ARG A 190 0.01 6.86 2.45
N GLU A 191 -0.51 7.56 1.45
CA GLU A 191 -0.45 9.02 1.38
C GLU A 191 -1.27 9.67 2.47
N GLN A 192 -2.36 9.04 2.92
CA GLN A 192 -3.06 9.45 4.13
C GLN A 192 -2.15 9.43 5.39
N VAL A 193 -1.28 8.42 5.55
CA VAL A 193 -0.30 8.38 6.66
C VAL A 193 0.79 9.45 6.49
N ARG A 194 1.23 9.72 5.26
CA ARG A 194 2.15 10.83 5.00
C ARG A 194 1.50 12.18 5.38
N LEU A 195 0.24 12.35 5.00
CA LEU A 195 -0.51 13.59 5.20
C LEU A 195 -0.75 13.88 6.69
N ILE A 196 -1.03 12.89 7.54
CA ILE A 196 -1.12 13.14 8.99
C ILE A 196 0.20 13.66 9.57
N LYS A 197 1.34 13.16 9.09
CA LYS A 197 2.66 13.63 9.54
C LYS A 197 2.92 15.06 9.07
N GLU A 198 2.46 15.41 7.88
CA GLU A 198 2.57 16.76 7.33
C GLU A 198 1.68 17.77 8.06
N LEU A 199 0.42 17.41 8.32
CA LEU A 199 -0.57 18.30 8.95
C LEU A 199 -0.41 18.41 10.48
N TYR A 200 -0.06 17.30 11.13
CA TYR A 200 -0.10 17.17 12.60
C TYR A 200 1.25 16.74 13.19
N GLY A 201 2.35 16.82 12.43
CA GLY A 201 3.67 16.37 12.87
C GLY A 201 4.22 17.10 14.10
N ASN A 202 3.64 18.23 14.50
CA ASN A 202 3.97 18.93 15.75
C ASN A 202 3.29 18.31 16.98
N GLN A 203 2.24 17.52 16.80
CA GLN A 203 1.53 16.79 17.87
C GLN A 203 1.98 15.32 17.96
N ILE A 204 2.54 14.80 16.86
CA ILE A 204 2.99 13.41 16.73
C ILE A 204 4.48 13.33 17.04
N GLY A 205 4.84 12.66 18.12
CA GLY A 205 6.24 12.38 18.47
C GLY A 205 6.84 11.30 17.58
N GLU A 206 6.45 10.04 17.80
CA GLU A 206 6.85 8.90 16.96
C GLU A 206 5.67 8.43 16.10
N LEU A 207 5.94 8.05 14.84
CA LEU A 207 4.96 7.47 13.90
C LEU A 207 5.53 6.21 13.26
N TYR A 208 4.85 5.08 13.46
CA TYR A 208 5.16 3.79 12.87
C TYR A 208 3.98 3.29 12.04
N HIS A 209 4.29 2.50 11.03
CA HIS A 209 3.27 1.81 10.24
C HIS A 209 3.81 0.49 9.69
N SER A 210 2.89 -0.43 9.41
CA SER A 210 3.19 -1.64 8.63
C SER A 210 3.34 -1.32 7.14
N LEU A 211 3.97 -2.22 6.38
CA LEU A 211 4.13 -2.08 4.93
C LEU A 211 2.80 -1.90 4.17
N PRO A 212 1.70 -2.62 4.50
CA PRO A 212 0.41 -2.43 3.82
C PRO A 212 -0.43 -1.32 4.45
N TYR A 213 0.10 -0.57 5.42
CA TYR A 213 -0.63 0.50 6.14
C TYR A 213 -1.90 0.05 6.86
N HIS A 214 -1.99 -1.24 7.22
CA HIS A 214 -3.11 -1.78 8.00
C HIS A 214 -2.88 -1.72 9.51
N MET A 215 -1.72 -1.25 9.94
CA MET A 215 -1.37 -1.02 11.33
C MET A 215 -0.56 0.26 11.37
N ILE A 216 -1.02 1.22 12.17
CA ILE A 216 -0.44 2.56 12.30
C ILE A 216 -0.36 2.84 13.79
N GLU A 217 0.77 3.33 14.25
CA GLU A 217 0.98 3.70 15.65
C GLU A 217 1.57 5.09 15.71
N PHE A 218 1.00 5.96 16.52
CA PHE A 218 1.54 7.30 16.75
C PHE A 218 1.52 7.66 18.24
N VAL A 219 2.55 8.37 18.69
CA VAL A 219 2.65 8.91 20.05
C VAL A 219 2.17 10.36 20.03
N LEU A 220 1.20 10.67 20.88
CA LEU A 220 0.69 12.02 21.09
C LEU A 220 1.38 12.63 22.31
N GLU A 221 2.31 13.57 22.08
CA GLU A 221 3.15 14.13 23.14
C GLU A 221 2.34 14.90 24.20
N ASP A 222 1.34 15.66 23.77
CA ASP A 222 0.48 16.47 24.65
C ASP A 222 -0.34 15.62 25.64
N PHE A 223 -0.61 14.36 25.29
CA PHE A 223 -1.40 13.43 26.10
C PHE A 223 -0.56 12.34 26.76
N ASP A 224 0.75 12.30 26.47
CA ASP A 224 1.65 11.23 26.89
C ASP A 224 1.02 9.84 26.66
N SER A 225 0.45 9.69 25.45
CA SER A 225 -0.36 8.54 25.09
C SER A 225 0.04 8.04 23.72
N LYS A 226 0.15 6.72 23.60
CA LYS A 226 0.42 6.06 22.32
C LYS A 226 -0.88 5.50 21.76
N VAL A 227 -1.21 5.84 20.54
CA VAL A 227 -2.41 5.33 19.86
C VAL A 227 -2.00 4.30 18.82
N THR A 228 -2.54 3.09 18.92
CA THR A 228 -2.37 2.01 17.95
C THR A 228 -3.68 1.82 17.19
N VAL A 229 -3.63 1.99 15.87
CA VAL A 229 -4.73 1.82 14.93
C VAL A 229 -4.49 0.53 14.14
N SER A 230 -5.44 -0.41 14.20
CA SER A 230 -5.44 -1.64 13.41
C SER A 230 -6.62 -1.64 12.44
N LEU A 231 -6.33 -1.79 11.15
CA LEU A 231 -7.27 -1.68 10.05
C LEU A 231 -7.38 -3.04 9.34
N ARG A 232 -8.58 -3.36 8.86
CA ARG A 232 -8.86 -4.54 8.05
C ARG A 232 -9.65 -4.14 6.83
N TYR A 233 -9.18 -4.57 5.67
CA TYR A 233 -9.82 -4.36 4.38
C TYR A 233 -10.32 -5.70 3.87
N ALA A 234 -11.63 -5.91 3.89
CA ALA A 234 -12.27 -7.06 3.24
C ALA A 234 -12.14 -6.94 1.71
N ASP A 235 -12.17 -5.70 1.22
CA ASP A 235 -11.90 -5.36 -0.16
C ASP A 235 -10.66 -4.48 -0.26
N LEU A 236 -9.62 -4.98 -0.95
CA LEU A 236 -8.33 -4.31 -1.05
C LEU A 236 -8.34 -3.14 -2.04
N ILE A 237 -9.37 -2.97 -2.87
CA ILE A 237 -9.53 -1.77 -3.71
C ILE A 237 -10.19 -0.59 -2.96
N SER A 238 -10.66 -0.80 -1.71
CA SER A 238 -11.30 0.27 -0.93
C SER A 238 -10.32 1.08 -0.11
N THR A 239 -10.34 2.40 -0.19
CA THR A 239 -9.48 3.25 0.64
C THR A 239 -9.90 3.24 2.12
N LEU A 240 -11.19 3.00 2.41
CA LEU A 240 -11.72 2.93 3.78
C LEU A 240 -11.75 1.49 4.34
N PRO A 241 -11.40 1.30 5.62
CA PRO A 241 -11.35 -0.01 6.26
C PRO A 241 -12.76 -0.57 6.54
N SER A 242 -12.90 -1.88 6.37
CA SER A 242 -14.11 -2.63 6.74
C SER A 242 -14.14 -3.05 8.22
N GLY A 243 -12.97 -3.12 8.86
CA GLY A 243 -12.83 -3.42 10.28
C GLY A 243 -11.75 -2.52 10.88
N VAL A 244 -12.00 -2.01 12.07
CA VAL A 244 -11.12 -1.06 12.76
C VAL A 244 -11.03 -1.44 14.22
N SER A 245 -9.85 -1.31 14.81
CA SER A 245 -9.62 -1.32 16.25
C SER A 245 -8.64 -0.23 16.61
N VAL A 246 -8.99 0.62 17.59
CA VAL A 246 -8.15 1.73 18.04
C VAL A 246 -7.90 1.61 19.54
N LEU A 247 -6.64 1.51 19.93
CA LEU A 247 -6.21 1.40 21.32
C LEU A 247 -5.33 2.58 21.72
N ALA A 248 -5.64 3.27 22.80
CA ALA A 248 -4.76 4.27 23.40
C ALA A 248 -4.07 3.72 24.66
N TRP A 249 -2.76 3.91 24.75
CA TRP A 249 -1.90 3.43 25.81
C TRP A 249 -1.29 4.63 26.55
N PRO A 250 -1.75 4.96 27.77
CA PRO A 250 -1.09 5.96 28.60
C PRO A 250 0.36 5.56 28.87
N MET A 251 1.34 6.45 28.69
CA MET A 251 2.77 6.10 28.80
C MET A 251 3.37 6.41 30.18
N HIS A 252 2.92 7.46 30.88
CA HIS A 252 3.31 7.76 32.27
C HIS A 252 2.11 7.90 33.20
N GLN A 253 1.74 6.81 33.89
CA GLN A 253 0.77 6.86 35.00
C GLN A 253 1.39 7.24 36.36
N SER A 254 2.64 7.71 36.42
CA SER A 254 3.38 7.85 37.71
C SER A 254 3.48 9.26 38.32
N LYS A 255 2.87 10.30 37.72
CA LYS A 255 2.97 11.67 38.29
C LYS A 255 1.67 12.47 38.21
N ARG A 256 0.62 12.01 38.91
CA ARG A 256 -0.44 12.90 39.39
C ARG A 256 -0.79 12.60 40.85
N SER A 257 0.16 12.84 41.73
CA SER A 257 -0.09 13.11 43.15
C SER A 257 1.17 13.69 43.78
N SER A 258 1.37 15.00 43.65
CA SER A 258 2.27 15.72 44.56
C SER A 258 1.59 16.97 45.08
N ASP A 259 0.58 16.76 45.92
CA ASP A 259 0.35 17.67 47.02
C ASP A 259 0.49 16.87 48.34
N THR A 260 1.56 17.19 49.06
CA THR A 260 1.79 17.01 50.50
C THR A 260 1.65 15.60 51.12
N ILE A 261 2.78 14.98 51.47
CA ILE A 261 3.19 14.48 52.82
C ILE A 261 4.50 13.67 52.69
N PRO A 262 5.49 13.80 53.61
CA PRO A 262 6.74 13.06 53.52
C PRO A 262 6.78 11.73 54.31
N SER A 263 7.48 10.78 53.71
CA SER A 263 8.30 9.72 54.31
C SER A 263 7.68 8.34 54.64
N SER A 264 8.48 7.35 54.24
CA SER A 264 8.62 5.99 54.77
C SER A 264 7.59 4.93 54.38
N GLN A 265 7.88 4.22 53.28
CA GLN A 265 7.94 2.75 53.27
C GLN A 265 8.53 2.25 51.95
N LYS A 266 9.66 1.53 52.05
CA LYS A 266 10.18 0.68 50.97
C LYS A 266 9.20 -0.48 50.79
N GLY A 267 8.30 -0.37 49.81
CA GLY A 267 7.51 -1.46 49.28
C GLY A 267 7.84 -1.62 47.80
N ASN A 268 8.17 -2.85 47.37
CA ASN A 268 8.42 -3.21 45.98
C ASN A 268 7.22 -2.83 45.11
N GLY A 269 7.30 -1.69 44.42
CA GLY A 269 6.33 -1.29 43.40
C GLY A 269 6.50 -2.15 42.17
N VAL A 270 5.71 -3.21 42.06
CA VAL A 270 5.40 -3.82 40.76
C VAL A 270 4.60 -2.76 40.01
N GLY A 271 5.20 -2.15 38.99
CA GLY A 271 4.58 -1.08 38.24
C GLY A 271 3.23 -1.54 37.69
N SER A 272 2.16 -0.85 38.07
CA SER A 272 0.85 -0.98 37.44
C SER A 272 1.01 -0.63 35.97
N HIS A 273 0.93 -1.64 35.09
CA HIS A 273 1.01 -1.40 33.66
C HIS A 273 -0.29 -0.72 33.19
N PRO A 274 -0.18 0.31 32.34
CA PRO A 274 -1.34 1.07 31.89
C PRO A 274 -2.25 0.19 31.01
N ILE A 275 -3.49 -0.03 31.46
CA ILE A 275 -4.54 -0.71 30.70
C ILE A 275 -4.88 0.15 29.46
N PRO A 276 -4.93 -0.43 28.25
CA PRO A 276 -5.28 0.34 27.05
C PRO A 276 -6.76 0.73 27.04
N ALA A 277 -7.03 1.92 26.53
CA ALA A 277 -8.36 2.41 26.18
C ALA A 277 -8.77 1.90 24.81
N LEU A 278 -9.93 1.24 24.69
CA LEU A 278 -10.55 1.03 23.38
C LEU A 278 -11.32 2.29 22.99
N LEU A 279 -10.93 2.93 21.88
CA LEU A 279 -11.53 4.17 21.41
C LEU A 279 -12.62 3.89 20.37
N THR A 280 -13.83 3.53 20.80
CA THR A 280 -14.93 3.19 19.90
C THR A 280 -15.32 4.35 18.96
N TYR A 281 -15.32 5.58 19.46
CA TYR A 281 -15.58 6.77 18.64
C TYR A 281 -14.55 6.93 17.49
N ALA A 282 -13.29 6.57 17.75
CA ALA A 282 -12.24 6.61 16.76
C ALA A 282 -12.40 5.50 15.72
N GLU A 283 -12.88 4.33 16.13
CA GLU A 283 -13.23 3.27 15.19
C GLU A 283 -14.34 3.71 14.24
N ASP A 284 -15.38 4.38 14.73
CA ASP A 284 -16.48 4.88 13.92
C ASP A 284 -16.03 5.99 12.95
N ALA A 285 -15.16 6.89 13.39
CA ALA A 285 -14.55 7.90 12.53
C ALA A 285 -13.74 7.24 11.40
N LEU A 286 -12.85 6.29 11.70
CA LEU A 286 -12.03 5.61 10.70
C LEU A 286 -12.83 4.72 9.72
N ARG A 287 -14.05 4.31 10.06
CA ARG A 287 -14.95 3.59 9.14
C ARG A 287 -15.56 4.51 8.08
N THR A 288 -15.63 5.82 8.33
CA THR A 288 -16.40 6.77 7.52
C THR A 288 -15.59 7.94 6.99
N MET A 289 -14.40 8.18 7.55
CA MET A 289 -13.53 9.32 7.25
C MET A 289 -12.14 8.85 6.82
N SER A 290 -11.42 9.73 6.12
CA SER A 290 -9.98 9.51 5.85
C SER A 290 -9.17 9.55 7.15
N LEU A 291 -7.98 8.96 7.17
CA LEU A 291 -7.13 8.96 8.36
C LEU A 291 -6.81 10.37 8.91
N PRO A 292 -6.53 11.41 8.09
CA PRO A 292 -6.32 12.75 8.62
C PRO A 292 -7.54 13.35 9.32
N GLU A 293 -8.74 13.13 8.78
CA GLU A 293 -9.98 13.58 9.40
C GLU A 293 -10.26 12.81 10.69
N ALA A 294 -10.12 11.49 10.65
CA ALA A 294 -10.30 10.64 11.83
C ALA A 294 -9.24 10.92 12.91
N TYR A 295 -8.02 11.32 12.54
CA TYR A 295 -6.99 11.76 13.48
C TYR A 295 -7.43 12.99 14.27
N ALA A 296 -8.05 13.97 13.60
CA ALA A 296 -8.59 15.15 14.28
C ALA A 296 -9.67 14.77 15.31
N GLU A 297 -10.57 13.83 14.96
CA GLU A 297 -11.56 13.29 15.89
C GLU A 297 -10.92 12.53 17.06
N ILE A 298 -9.89 11.72 16.80
CA ILE A 298 -9.11 11.00 17.82
C ILE A 298 -8.59 11.99 18.85
N VAL A 299 -7.84 13.00 18.42
CA VAL A 299 -7.19 13.98 19.30
C VAL A 299 -8.21 14.81 20.08
N LEU A 300 -9.30 15.24 19.42
CA LEU A 300 -10.33 16.08 20.03
C LEU A 300 -11.00 15.39 21.23
N ASN A 301 -11.31 14.10 21.11
CA ASN A 301 -12.09 13.37 22.11
C ASN A 301 -11.23 12.51 23.06
N LEU A 302 -9.92 12.40 22.79
CA LEU A 302 -9.01 11.59 23.61
C LEU A 302 -8.99 11.98 25.10
N PRO A 303 -9.02 13.27 25.49
CA PRO A 303 -9.01 13.65 26.91
C PRO A 303 -10.20 13.08 27.68
N GLN A 304 -11.40 13.15 27.09
CA GLN A 304 -12.63 12.64 27.70
C GLN A 304 -12.58 11.12 27.79
N ALA A 305 -12.19 10.44 26.71
CA ALA A 305 -12.09 8.99 26.68
C ALA A 305 -11.10 8.44 27.72
N LEU A 306 -9.98 9.15 27.95
CA LEU A 306 -9.05 8.80 29.01
C LEU A 306 -9.64 9.05 30.41
N GLN A 307 -10.37 10.16 30.63
CA GLN A 307 -11.01 10.45 31.93
C GLN A 307 -12.06 9.40 32.31
N ASP A 308 -12.95 9.04 31.39
CA ASP A 308 -14.04 8.09 31.64
C ASP A 308 -13.51 6.73 32.11
N MET A 309 -12.35 6.29 31.59
CA MET A 309 -11.70 5.07 32.08
C MET A 309 -11.26 5.15 33.54
N PHE A 310 -10.71 6.28 33.97
CA PHE A 310 -10.19 6.42 35.33
C PHE A 310 -11.31 6.49 36.37
N GLU A 311 -12.46 7.07 36.04
CA GLU A 311 -13.65 7.09 36.90
C GLU A 311 -14.27 5.68 37.08
N HIS A 312 -14.25 4.86 36.03
CA HIS A 312 -14.72 3.48 36.11
C HIS A 312 -13.79 2.54 36.90
N THR A 313 -12.48 2.80 36.92
CA THR A 313 -11.53 2.00 37.73
C THR A 313 -11.49 2.37 39.22
N SER A 314 -12.04 3.52 39.62
CA SER A 314 -12.02 4.02 41.00
C SER A 314 -13.32 3.73 41.78
N SER A 315 -14.30 3.08 41.15
CA SER A 315 -15.62 2.77 41.72
C SER A 315 -15.88 1.28 42.01
N THR A 316 -14.82 0.44 42.00
CA THR A 316 -14.84 -0.98 42.40
C THR A 316 -13.81 -1.27 43.48
#